data_AF-A0A4R4ZQR4-F1
#
_entry.id   AF-A0A4R4ZQR4-F1
#
_cell.length_a   1.000
_cell.length_b   1.000
_cell.length_c   1.000
_cell.angle_alpha   90.00
_cell.angle_beta   90.00
_cell.angle_gamma   90.00
#
_symmetry.space_group_name_H-M   'P 1'
#
loop_
_entity.id
_entity.type
_entity.pdbx_description
1 polymer ?
#
loop_
_entity_poly.entity_id
_entity_poly.type
_entity_poly.pdbx_seq_one_letter_code
_entity_poly.pdbx_strand_id
1 'polypeptide(L)'
;MSNQDDQLARFALAGEARDVVKAWVDGAQVLSLVTALRDKGWTTYLTEPRTLEALTDFSGLPPQRVADLVGALEANGVVTYGDTVQLTDAFAALVADDAYISLDDALDQAELLTRMVRTAAEEPGALPLSDADALVTARATGGKGTPITAALYDKLFLPQIPELAELIHTDRFLDVGCGVAGATTTLAGLFPDLRGTAIELIPTVAAETQRRIDVLGVGDRVDLKVMDARDFDEKDVYGSAFWAQPFFPASTRQATLEMILRALRPGGILFVQEMEPLPDDAGRPSYTLRRLVAQGWGVPFGRTAEELTAEAVEVGFELVRIAQTDFGRMVLVRRPL
;
A
#
# COMPACT_ATOMS: atom_id res chain seq x y z
N MET A 1 -16.57 5.44 -50.13
CA MET A 1 -15.40 4.60 -49.80
C MET A 1 -15.73 3.17 -50.19
N SER A 2 -14.85 2.48 -50.90
CA SER A 2 -15.15 1.14 -51.42
C SER A 2 -15.11 0.09 -50.28
N ASN A 3 -15.80 -1.04 -50.47
CA ASN A 3 -15.78 -2.17 -49.52
C ASN A 3 -14.34 -2.69 -49.23
N GLN A 4 -13.40 -2.46 -50.15
CA GLN A 4 -12.00 -2.86 -50.00
C GLN A 4 -11.21 -1.91 -49.09
N ASP A 5 -11.47 -0.60 -49.17
CA ASP A 5 -10.85 0.40 -48.29
C ASP A 5 -11.27 0.18 -46.83
N ASP A 6 -12.54 -0.20 -46.63
CA ASP A 6 -13.11 -0.52 -45.31
C ASP A 6 -12.52 -1.81 -44.71
N GLN A 7 -12.29 -2.83 -45.54
CA GLN A 7 -11.64 -4.08 -45.13
C GLN A 7 -10.17 -3.86 -44.70
N LEU A 8 -9.42 -3.05 -45.45
CA LEU A 8 -8.03 -2.72 -45.12
C LEU A 8 -7.93 -1.89 -43.83
N ALA A 9 -8.82 -0.92 -43.65
CA ALA A 9 -8.90 -0.15 -42.40
C ALA A 9 -9.21 -1.03 -41.19
N ARG A 10 -10.17 -1.95 -41.31
CA ARG A 10 -10.50 -2.91 -40.25
C ARG A 10 -9.33 -3.83 -39.91
N PHE A 11 -8.57 -4.29 -40.91
CA PHE A 11 -7.38 -5.11 -40.69
C PHE A 11 -6.31 -4.35 -39.89
N ALA A 12 -6.06 -3.08 -40.23
CA ALA A 12 -5.11 -2.23 -39.51
C ALA A 12 -5.53 -2.02 -38.04
N LEU A 13 -6.79 -1.65 -37.80
CA LEU A 13 -7.34 -1.47 -36.45
C LEU A 13 -7.28 -2.74 -35.60
N ALA A 14 -7.51 -3.91 -36.20
CA ALA A 14 -7.36 -5.18 -35.50
C ALA A 14 -5.89 -5.48 -35.14
N GLY A 15 -4.94 -5.05 -35.99
CA GLY A 15 -3.52 -5.09 -35.71
C GLY A 15 -3.14 -4.27 -34.47
N GLU A 16 -3.62 -3.02 -34.41
CA GLU A 16 -3.39 -2.13 -33.25
C GLU A 16 -3.91 -2.74 -31.95
N ALA A 17 -5.13 -3.28 -31.95
CA ALA A 17 -5.69 -3.95 -30.77
C ALA A 17 -4.91 -5.20 -30.36
N ARG A 18 -4.39 -5.97 -31.34
CA ARG A 18 -3.57 -7.15 -31.07
C ARG A 18 -2.24 -6.77 -30.41
N ASP A 19 -1.61 -5.68 -30.83
CA ASP A 19 -0.36 -5.21 -30.23
C ASP A 19 -0.56 -4.80 -28.77
N VAL A 20 -1.69 -4.18 -28.45
CA VAL A 20 -2.07 -3.87 -27.06
C VAL A 20 -2.24 -5.15 -26.23
N VAL A 21 -2.98 -6.14 -26.74
CA VAL A 21 -3.14 -7.44 -26.04
C VAL A 21 -1.79 -8.12 -25.83
N LYS A 22 -0.89 -8.06 -26.80
CA LYS A 22 0.46 -8.63 -26.68
C LYS A 22 1.24 -7.96 -25.54
N ALA A 23 1.20 -6.63 -25.42
CA ALA A 23 1.86 -5.93 -24.33
C ALA A 23 1.33 -6.36 -22.94
N TRP A 24 0.02 -6.61 -22.82
CA TRP A 24 -0.56 -7.15 -21.58
C TRP A 24 -0.09 -8.59 -21.28
N VAL A 25 -0.02 -9.43 -22.32
CA VAL A 25 0.49 -10.80 -22.19
C VAL A 25 1.95 -10.81 -21.74
N ASP A 26 2.79 -9.98 -22.35
CA ASP A 26 4.21 -9.89 -22.02
C ASP A 26 4.40 -9.49 -20.54
N GLY A 27 3.66 -8.47 -20.06
CA GLY A 27 3.68 -8.08 -18.65
C GLY A 27 3.20 -9.19 -17.70
N ALA A 28 2.12 -9.90 -18.04
CA ALA A 28 1.60 -11.02 -17.24
C ALA A 28 2.60 -12.20 -17.18
N GLN A 29 3.33 -12.45 -18.27
CA GLN A 29 4.37 -13.48 -18.31
C GLN A 29 5.56 -13.14 -17.41
N VAL A 30 6.00 -11.87 -17.39
CA VAL A 30 7.06 -11.41 -16.47
C VAL A 30 6.63 -11.57 -15.02
N LEU A 31 5.41 -11.15 -14.68
CA LEU A 31 4.89 -11.31 -13.32
C LEU A 31 4.82 -12.80 -12.90
N SER A 32 4.35 -13.67 -13.81
CA SER A 32 4.32 -15.12 -13.58
C SER A 32 5.71 -15.72 -13.40
N LEU A 33 6.69 -15.29 -14.21
CA LEU A 33 8.08 -15.72 -14.09
C LEU A 33 8.67 -15.32 -12.74
N VAL A 34 8.61 -14.04 -12.38
CA VAL A 34 9.21 -13.54 -11.12
C VAL A 34 8.54 -14.18 -9.91
N THR A 35 7.22 -14.36 -9.94
CA THR A 35 6.48 -15.07 -8.88
C THR A 35 6.97 -16.51 -8.71
N ALA A 36 7.05 -17.27 -9.81
CA ALA A 36 7.50 -18.67 -9.75
C ALA A 36 8.96 -18.82 -9.28
N LEU A 37 9.81 -17.83 -9.55
CA LEU A 37 11.20 -17.82 -9.10
C LEU A 37 11.35 -17.40 -7.64
N ARG A 38 10.52 -16.44 -7.19
CA ARG A 38 10.37 -16.07 -5.78
C ARG A 38 9.96 -17.28 -4.94
N ASP A 39 8.96 -18.05 -5.39
CA ASP A 39 8.50 -19.27 -4.70
C ASP A 39 9.57 -20.36 -4.62
N LYS A 40 10.54 -20.34 -5.54
CA LYS A 40 11.71 -21.23 -5.57
C LYS A 40 12.93 -20.66 -4.84
N GLY A 41 12.81 -19.49 -4.22
CA GLY A 41 13.89 -18.84 -3.46
C GLY A 41 15.00 -18.21 -4.32
N TRP A 42 14.80 -18.04 -5.64
CA TRP A 42 15.82 -17.46 -6.51
C TRP A 42 16.11 -16.00 -6.16
N THR A 43 15.08 -15.23 -5.83
CA THR A 43 15.20 -13.79 -5.51
C THR A 43 16.13 -13.59 -4.31
N THR A 44 15.99 -14.39 -3.26
CA THR A 44 16.93 -14.38 -2.12
C THR A 44 18.31 -14.93 -2.50
N TYR A 45 18.38 -16.03 -3.26
CA TYR A 45 19.65 -16.67 -3.62
C TYR A 45 20.57 -15.78 -4.48
N LEU A 46 19.96 -14.93 -5.32
CA LEU A 46 20.62 -14.00 -6.24
C LEU A 46 20.90 -12.61 -5.62
N THR A 47 20.69 -12.43 -4.32
CA THR A 47 21.18 -11.23 -3.60
C THR A 47 22.71 -11.17 -3.56
N GLU A 48 23.38 -12.31 -3.75
CA GLU A 48 24.82 -12.41 -3.95
C GLU A 48 25.13 -12.85 -5.39
N PRO A 49 26.29 -12.48 -5.96
CA PRO A 49 26.72 -12.96 -7.26
C PRO A 49 26.86 -14.49 -7.32
N ARG A 50 26.25 -15.12 -8.34
CA ARG A 50 26.29 -16.57 -8.58
C ARG A 50 26.78 -16.89 -9.98
N THR A 51 27.56 -17.96 -10.15
CA THR A 51 27.85 -18.48 -11.50
C THR A 51 26.60 -19.15 -12.08
N LEU A 52 26.53 -19.26 -13.41
CA LEU A 52 25.43 -19.99 -14.07
C LEU A 52 25.40 -21.47 -13.65
N GLU A 53 26.56 -22.08 -13.40
CA GLU A 53 26.69 -23.44 -12.88
C GLU A 53 26.07 -23.56 -11.48
N ALA A 54 26.43 -22.68 -10.54
CA ALA A 54 25.87 -22.69 -9.19
C ALA A 54 24.35 -22.48 -9.19
N LEU A 55 23.84 -21.59 -10.05
CA LEU A 55 22.40 -21.38 -10.20
C LEU A 55 21.70 -22.59 -10.83
N THR A 56 22.38 -23.30 -11.73
CA THR A 56 21.89 -24.55 -12.31
C THR A 56 21.74 -25.63 -11.23
N ASP A 57 22.77 -25.81 -10.42
CA ASP A 57 22.75 -26.76 -9.30
C ASP A 57 21.67 -26.39 -8.27
N PHE A 58 21.57 -25.12 -7.89
CA PHE A 58 20.55 -24.62 -6.97
C PHE A 58 19.13 -24.87 -7.50
N SER A 59 18.91 -24.62 -8.78
CA SER A 59 17.56 -24.70 -9.38
C SER A 59 17.11 -26.12 -9.71
N GLY A 60 18.06 -27.05 -9.91
CA GLY A 60 17.79 -28.39 -10.42
C GLY A 60 17.23 -28.42 -11.85
N LEU A 61 17.33 -27.32 -12.60
CA LEU A 61 16.84 -27.21 -13.99
C LEU A 61 17.96 -27.53 -14.98
N PRO A 62 17.64 -27.93 -16.23
CA PRO A 62 18.66 -28.12 -17.26
C PRO A 62 19.44 -26.83 -17.53
N PRO A 63 20.78 -26.88 -17.75
CA PRO A 63 21.62 -25.69 -17.91
C PRO A 63 21.10 -24.69 -18.94
N GLN A 64 20.64 -25.16 -20.10
CA GLN A 64 20.09 -24.28 -21.14
C GLN A 64 18.83 -23.54 -20.66
N ARG A 65 17.95 -24.20 -19.90
CA ARG A 65 16.75 -23.57 -19.37
C ARG A 65 17.10 -22.49 -18.35
N VAL A 66 18.13 -22.71 -17.53
CA VAL A 66 18.63 -21.71 -16.57
C VAL A 66 19.18 -20.51 -17.33
N ALA A 67 19.97 -20.72 -18.37
CA ALA A 67 20.47 -19.66 -19.23
C ALA A 67 19.34 -18.83 -19.85
N ASP A 68 18.30 -19.48 -20.38
CA ASP A 68 17.15 -18.80 -20.97
C ASP A 68 16.34 -18.00 -19.92
N LEU A 69 16.16 -18.56 -18.71
CA LEU A 69 15.51 -17.86 -17.59
C LEU A 69 16.33 -16.64 -17.14
N VAL A 70 17.65 -16.76 -17.03
CA VAL A 70 18.54 -15.63 -16.72
C VAL A 70 18.46 -14.57 -17.80
N GLY A 71 18.49 -14.95 -19.08
CA GLY A 71 18.33 -14.00 -20.19
C GLY A 71 16.98 -13.27 -20.15
N ALA A 72 15.90 -13.96 -19.78
CA ALA A 72 14.59 -13.33 -19.60
C ALA A 72 14.58 -12.36 -18.41
N LEU A 73 15.22 -12.71 -17.29
CA LEU A 73 15.33 -11.82 -16.12
C LEU A 73 16.18 -10.58 -16.43
N GLU A 74 17.29 -10.76 -17.15
CA GLU A 74 18.19 -9.66 -17.55
C GLU A 74 17.47 -8.71 -18.50
N ALA A 75 16.79 -9.24 -19.52
CA ALA A 75 16.03 -8.44 -20.47
C ALA A 75 14.90 -7.62 -19.82
N ASN A 76 14.43 -8.03 -18.63
CA ASN A 76 13.42 -7.33 -17.84
C ASN A 76 14.01 -6.55 -16.64
N GLY A 77 15.34 -6.39 -16.58
CA GLY A 77 16.02 -5.58 -15.57
C GLY A 77 15.98 -6.14 -14.15
N VAL A 78 15.65 -7.42 -13.98
CA VAL A 78 15.59 -8.07 -12.66
C VAL A 78 16.99 -8.45 -12.18
N VAL A 79 17.85 -8.88 -13.10
CA VAL A 79 19.24 -9.28 -12.83
C VAL A 79 20.21 -8.57 -13.76
N THR A 80 21.47 -8.46 -13.35
CA THR A 80 22.60 -8.24 -14.25
C THR A 80 23.27 -9.56 -14.55
N TYR A 81 23.68 -9.80 -15.81
CA TYR A 81 24.37 -11.02 -16.19
C TYR A 81 25.67 -10.73 -16.96
N GLY A 82 26.75 -11.39 -16.54
CA GLY A 82 28.06 -11.41 -17.18
C GLY A 82 28.79 -12.69 -16.81
N ASP A 83 29.90 -12.59 -16.08
CA ASP A 83 30.56 -13.77 -15.49
C ASP A 83 29.72 -14.41 -14.36
N THR A 84 28.86 -13.60 -13.73
CA THR A 84 27.91 -14.02 -12.69
C THR A 84 26.53 -13.42 -12.92
N VAL A 85 25.53 -14.00 -12.28
CA VAL A 85 24.14 -13.54 -12.20
C VAL A 85 23.89 -13.01 -10.79
N GLN A 86 23.29 -11.83 -10.70
CA GLN A 86 22.84 -11.22 -9.43
C GLN A 86 21.65 -10.31 -9.68
N LEU A 87 20.84 -10.05 -8.67
CA LEU A 87 19.80 -9.02 -8.75
C LEU A 87 20.41 -7.66 -9.12
N THR A 88 19.66 -6.85 -9.87
CA THR A 88 20.00 -5.42 -10.00
C THR A 88 19.86 -4.73 -8.65
N ASP A 89 20.55 -3.60 -8.43
CA ASP A 89 20.48 -2.84 -7.18
C ASP A 89 19.03 -2.51 -6.76
N ALA A 90 18.16 -2.20 -7.74
CA ALA A 90 16.76 -1.91 -7.50
C ALA A 90 15.99 -3.13 -6.97
N PHE A 91 16.17 -4.31 -7.57
CA PHE A 91 15.51 -5.54 -7.09
C PHE A 91 16.14 -6.06 -5.80
N ALA A 92 17.46 -5.90 -5.61
CA ALA A 92 18.12 -6.22 -4.35
C ALA A 92 17.54 -5.37 -3.19
N ALA A 93 17.34 -4.07 -3.42
CA ALA A 93 16.68 -3.19 -2.45
C ALA A 93 15.23 -3.58 -2.16
N LEU A 94 14.49 -4.10 -3.16
CA LEU A 94 13.11 -4.55 -3.00
C LEU A 94 12.99 -5.90 -2.26
N VAL A 95 14.02 -6.74 -2.34
CA VAL A 95 14.12 -8.03 -1.63
C VAL A 95 14.67 -7.89 -0.21
N ALA A 96 15.34 -6.77 0.10
CA ALA A 96 15.93 -6.53 1.42
C ALA A 96 14.89 -6.58 2.56
N ASP A 97 15.31 -7.08 3.72
CA ASP A 97 14.43 -7.22 4.89
C ASP A 97 13.83 -5.88 5.35
N ASP A 98 14.57 -4.79 5.14
CA ASP A 98 14.22 -3.42 5.52
C ASP A 98 13.52 -2.62 4.41
N ALA A 99 13.17 -3.26 3.28
CA ALA A 99 12.37 -2.66 2.22
C ALA A 99 11.02 -2.16 2.77
N TYR A 100 10.62 -0.93 2.39
CA TYR A 100 9.36 -0.34 2.83
C TYR A 100 8.16 -1.23 2.44
N ILE A 101 8.13 -1.67 1.18
CA ILE A 101 7.27 -2.73 0.66
C ILE A 101 8.20 -3.77 0.06
N SER A 102 8.03 -5.03 0.43
CA SER A 102 8.88 -6.11 -0.10
C SER A 102 8.42 -6.57 -1.48
N LEU A 103 9.31 -7.23 -2.23
CA LEU A 103 8.95 -7.92 -3.46
C LEU A 103 7.79 -8.90 -3.23
N ASP A 104 7.80 -9.61 -2.10
CA ASP A 104 6.76 -10.58 -1.78
C ASP A 104 5.39 -9.92 -1.63
N ASP A 105 5.32 -8.84 -0.84
CA ASP A 105 4.07 -8.09 -0.64
C ASP A 105 3.55 -7.50 -1.97
N ALA A 106 4.45 -7.04 -2.84
CA ALA A 106 4.09 -6.48 -4.14
C ALA A 106 3.53 -7.55 -5.10
N LEU A 107 4.15 -8.74 -5.15
CA LEU A 107 3.69 -9.85 -5.99
C LEU A 107 2.37 -10.44 -5.48
N ASP A 108 2.22 -10.59 -4.16
CA ASP A 108 0.98 -11.08 -3.54
C ASP A 108 -0.18 -10.10 -3.79
N GLN A 109 0.10 -8.79 -3.73
CA GLN A 109 -0.89 -7.78 -4.10
C GLN A 109 -1.28 -7.87 -5.58
N ALA A 110 -0.32 -8.11 -6.48
CA ALA A 110 -0.60 -8.24 -7.90
C ALA A 110 -1.50 -9.46 -8.20
N GLU A 111 -1.27 -10.58 -7.53
CA GLU A 111 -2.13 -11.78 -7.61
C GLU A 111 -3.53 -11.50 -7.06
N LEU A 112 -3.62 -10.89 -5.87
CA LEU A 112 -4.89 -10.49 -5.26
C LEU A 112 -5.70 -9.59 -6.20
N LEU A 113 -5.11 -8.50 -6.70
CA LEU A 113 -5.81 -7.54 -7.55
C LEU A 113 -6.27 -8.19 -8.87
N THR A 114 -5.46 -9.09 -9.44
CA THR A 114 -5.85 -9.84 -10.65
C THR A 114 -7.07 -10.71 -10.38
N ARG A 115 -7.12 -11.41 -9.24
CA ARG A 115 -8.30 -12.19 -8.83
C ARG A 115 -9.51 -11.31 -8.53
N MET A 116 -9.31 -10.15 -7.90
CA MET A 116 -10.40 -9.22 -7.59
C MET A 116 -11.02 -8.61 -8.85
N VAL A 117 -10.20 -8.21 -9.83
CA VAL A 117 -10.70 -7.72 -11.13
C VAL A 117 -11.53 -8.78 -11.84
N ARG A 118 -11.07 -10.04 -11.84
CA ARG A 118 -11.86 -11.17 -12.38
C ARG A 118 -13.20 -11.31 -11.67
N THR A 119 -13.16 -11.37 -10.33
CA THR A 119 -14.36 -11.52 -9.51
C THR A 119 -15.35 -10.38 -9.75
N ALA A 120 -14.87 -9.15 -9.89
CA ALA A 120 -15.70 -7.97 -10.15
C ALA A 120 -16.39 -8.00 -11.52
N ALA A 121 -15.82 -8.71 -12.48
CA ALA A 121 -16.41 -8.88 -13.81
C ALA A 121 -17.42 -10.04 -13.87
N GLU A 122 -17.29 -11.02 -12.97
CA GLU A 122 -18.07 -12.27 -12.98
C GLU A 122 -19.25 -12.23 -11.99
N GLU A 123 -19.09 -11.57 -10.84
CA GLU A 123 -20.05 -11.59 -9.73
C GLU A 123 -20.81 -10.26 -9.60
N PRO A 124 -22.16 -10.27 -9.49
CA PRO A 124 -22.97 -9.04 -9.40
C PRO A 124 -23.03 -8.42 -7.99
N GLY A 125 -22.51 -9.13 -6.98
CA GLY A 125 -22.59 -8.73 -5.57
C GLY A 125 -21.40 -7.91 -5.09
N ALA A 126 -21.40 -7.58 -3.80
CA ALA A 126 -20.22 -7.01 -3.15
C ALA A 126 -19.04 -7.99 -3.27
N LEU A 127 -17.85 -7.46 -3.54
CA LEU A 127 -16.64 -8.27 -3.62
C LEU A 127 -16.30 -8.82 -2.25
N PRO A 128 -16.21 -10.15 -2.08
CA PRO A 128 -15.77 -10.71 -0.81
C PRO A 128 -14.31 -10.34 -0.58
N LEU A 129 -14.01 -9.83 0.61
CA LEU A 129 -12.64 -9.62 1.09
C LEU A 129 -12.44 -10.55 2.29
N SER A 130 -11.63 -11.60 2.12
CA SER A 130 -11.27 -12.46 3.24
C SER A 130 -10.25 -11.78 4.16
N ASP A 131 -10.13 -12.26 5.40
CA ASP A 131 -9.07 -11.84 6.33
C ASP A 131 -7.67 -11.92 5.72
N ALA A 132 -7.41 -12.95 4.91
CA ALA A 132 -6.14 -13.13 4.22
C ALA A 132 -5.92 -12.07 3.13
N ASP A 133 -6.97 -11.72 2.38
CA ASP A 133 -6.91 -10.67 1.36
C ASP A 133 -6.70 -9.28 2.00
N ALA A 134 -7.33 -9.04 3.16
CA ALA A 134 -7.12 -7.85 3.96
C ALA A 134 -5.67 -7.76 4.45
N LEU A 135 -5.06 -8.87 4.88
CA LEU A 135 -3.65 -8.90 5.27
C LEU A 135 -2.71 -8.58 4.12
N VAL A 136 -2.93 -9.17 2.93
CA VAL A 136 -2.14 -8.87 1.72
C VAL A 136 -2.23 -7.38 1.40
N THR A 137 -3.44 -6.83 1.42
CA THR A 137 -3.68 -5.39 1.17
C THR A 137 -2.93 -4.53 2.19
N ALA A 138 -3.09 -4.84 3.48
CA ALA A 138 -2.49 -4.07 4.56
C ALA A 138 -0.96 -4.10 4.51
N ARG A 139 -0.33 -5.24 4.18
CA ARG A 139 1.13 -5.34 4.02
C ARG A 139 1.62 -4.53 2.82
N ALA A 140 0.92 -4.58 1.69
CA ALA A 140 1.32 -3.92 0.46
C ALA A 140 1.09 -2.41 0.44
N THR A 141 0.22 -1.88 1.33
CA THR A 141 -0.02 -0.43 1.44
C THR A 141 0.54 0.20 2.71
N GLY A 142 0.59 -0.56 3.82
CA GLY A 142 0.93 -0.05 5.14
C GLY A 142 2.42 0.15 5.39
N GLY A 143 3.29 -0.41 4.55
CA GLY A 143 4.74 -0.28 4.72
C GLY A 143 5.30 -1.08 5.90
N LYS A 144 6.61 -0.95 6.13
CA LYS A 144 7.30 -1.49 7.32
C LYS A 144 7.96 -0.36 8.11
N GLY A 145 7.91 -0.44 9.44
CA GLY A 145 8.72 0.42 10.31
C GLY A 145 10.17 -0.06 10.32
N THR A 146 11.03 0.60 9.57
CA THR A 146 12.47 0.27 9.44
C THR A 146 13.32 1.53 9.63
N PRO A 147 14.64 1.42 9.86
CA PRO A 147 15.52 2.58 9.92
C PRO A 147 15.47 3.45 8.65
N ILE A 148 15.28 2.84 7.47
CA ILE A 148 15.12 3.56 6.20
C ILE A 148 13.82 4.37 6.21
N THR A 149 12.70 3.74 6.60
CA THR A 149 11.40 4.43 6.67
C THR A 149 11.39 5.49 7.76
N ALA A 150 12.05 5.26 8.89
CA ALA A 150 12.24 6.28 9.92
C ALA A 150 13.02 7.49 9.40
N ALA A 151 14.14 7.27 8.68
CA ALA A 151 14.89 8.35 8.07
C ALA A 151 14.07 9.11 7.02
N LEU A 152 13.26 8.41 6.23
CA LEU A 152 12.33 9.01 5.27
C LEU A 152 11.30 9.91 5.97
N TYR A 153 10.71 9.44 7.07
CA TYR A 153 9.76 10.21 7.86
C TYR A 153 10.42 11.45 8.49
N ASP A 154 11.58 11.29 9.12
CA ASP A 154 12.34 12.37 9.75
C ASP A 154 12.78 13.46 8.76
N LYS A 155 13.26 13.07 7.58
CA LYS A 155 13.81 14.01 6.60
C LYS A 155 12.79 14.60 5.66
N LEU A 156 11.78 13.83 5.24
CA LEU A 156 10.86 14.26 4.20
C LEU A 156 9.44 14.48 4.73
N PHE A 157 8.94 13.70 5.70
CA PHE A 157 7.54 13.82 6.12
C PHE A 157 7.32 14.85 7.22
N LEU A 158 7.99 14.67 8.37
CA LEU A 158 7.77 15.45 9.59
C LEU A 158 8.06 16.96 9.42
N PRO A 159 9.09 17.40 8.65
CA PRO A 159 9.31 18.82 8.41
C PRO A 159 8.16 19.51 7.66
N GLN A 160 7.36 18.75 6.92
CA GLN A 160 6.21 19.26 6.15
C GLN A 160 4.90 19.23 6.97
N ILE A 161 4.91 18.51 8.10
CA ILE A 161 3.80 18.34 9.05
C ILE A 161 4.29 18.60 10.50
N PRO A 162 4.79 19.81 10.82
CA PRO A 162 5.30 20.12 12.15
C PRO A 162 4.27 19.93 13.27
N GLU A 163 2.97 20.11 12.96
CA GLU A 163 1.88 19.93 13.92
C GLU A 163 1.84 18.50 14.49
N LEU A 164 2.14 17.50 13.65
CA LEU A 164 2.19 16.10 14.10
C LEU A 164 3.37 15.88 15.05
N ALA A 165 4.55 16.39 14.70
CA ALA A 165 5.74 16.27 15.53
C ALA A 165 5.54 16.91 16.91
N GLU A 166 4.97 18.11 16.96
CA GLU A 166 4.66 18.82 18.21
C GLU A 166 3.67 18.05 19.09
N LEU A 167 2.58 17.53 18.49
CA LEU A 167 1.55 16.79 19.22
C LEU A 167 2.05 15.43 19.72
N ILE A 168 2.89 14.72 18.96
CA ILE A 168 3.44 13.42 19.40
C ILE A 168 4.29 13.56 20.66
N HIS A 169 5.00 14.68 20.84
CA HIS A 169 5.80 14.92 22.04
C HIS A 169 4.96 15.29 23.27
N THR A 170 3.75 15.80 23.08
CA THR A 170 2.95 16.40 24.15
C THR A 170 1.72 15.57 24.51
N ASP A 171 1.29 14.68 23.62
CA ASP A 171 0.00 13.99 23.71
C ASP A 171 0.02 12.56 23.16
N ARG A 172 -1.09 11.86 23.39
CA ARG A 172 -1.33 10.53 22.84
C ARG A 172 -1.73 10.60 21.36
N PHE A 173 -1.29 9.60 20.59
CA PHE A 173 -1.59 9.41 19.18
C PHE A 173 -2.62 8.29 18.99
N LEU A 174 -3.59 8.50 18.09
CA LEU A 174 -4.59 7.50 17.71
C LEU A 174 -4.42 7.11 16.24
N ASP A 175 -4.30 5.83 15.92
CA ASP A 175 -4.23 5.33 14.54
C ASP A 175 -5.47 4.48 14.24
N VAL A 176 -6.38 5.00 13.41
CA VAL A 176 -7.70 4.40 13.15
C VAL A 176 -7.71 3.65 11.83
N GLY A 177 -7.86 2.32 11.91
CA GLY A 177 -7.67 1.42 10.78
C GLY A 177 -6.18 1.25 10.48
N CYS A 178 -5.38 0.95 11.50
CA CYS A 178 -3.92 1.03 11.41
C CYS A 178 -3.30 0.04 10.41
N GLY A 179 -4.07 -0.96 9.94
CA GLY A 179 -3.53 -2.05 9.13
C GLY A 179 -2.41 -2.73 9.87
N VAL A 180 -1.27 -2.92 9.21
CA VAL A 180 -0.02 -3.46 9.79
C VAL A 180 0.83 -2.43 10.58
N ALA A 181 0.24 -1.28 10.93
CA ALA A 181 0.79 -0.20 11.76
C ALA A 181 2.14 0.36 11.31
N GLY A 182 2.41 0.45 10.01
CA GLY A 182 3.69 0.98 9.52
C GLY A 182 3.95 2.43 9.96
N ALA A 183 2.94 3.31 9.88
CA ALA A 183 3.07 4.70 10.35
C ALA A 183 3.27 4.76 11.87
N THR A 184 2.40 4.12 12.65
CA THR A 184 2.50 4.09 14.13
C THR A 184 3.84 3.56 14.62
N THR A 185 4.30 2.43 14.08
CA THR A 185 5.58 1.82 14.49
C THR A 185 6.79 2.65 14.05
N THR A 186 6.73 3.30 12.87
CA THR A 186 7.77 4.24 12.42
C THR A 186 7.86 5.44 13.35
N LEU A 187 6.72 6.06 13.68
CA LEU A 187 6.68 7.19 14.61
C LEU A 187 7.13 6.78 16.01
N ALA A 188 6.73 5.60 16.49
CA ALA A 188 7.18 5.08 17.79
C ALA A 188 8.70 4.85 17.84
N GLY A 189 9.33 4.49 16.71
CA GLY A 189 10.78 4.38 16.60
C GLY A 189 11.50 5.73 16.60
N LEU A 190 10.89 6.76 15.99
CA LEU A 190 11.44 8.12 15.95
C LEU A 190 11.26 8.89 17.27
N PHE A 191 10.15 8.65 17.96
CA PHE A 191 9.75 9.39 19.15
C PHE A 191 9.64 8.44 20.35
N PRO A 192 10.67 8.37 21.21
CA PRO A 192 10.65 7.52 22.41
C PRO A 192 9.51 7.85 23.37
N ASP A 193 9.07 9.11 23.39
CA ASP A 193 7.99 9.60 24.25
C ASP A 193 6.59 9.33 23.70
N LEU A 194 6.47 8.91 22.42
CA LEU A 194 5.18 8.61 21.81
C LEU A 194 4.43 7.59 22.67
N ARG A 195 3.13 7.87 22.89
CA ARG A 195 2.17 6.93 23.45
C ARG A 195 0.99 6.83 22.49
N GLY A 196 0.77 5.66 21.93
CA GLY A 196 -0.16 5.44 20.83
C GLY A 196 -1.23 4.40 21.16
N THR A 197 -2.39 4.56 20.54
CA THR A 197 -3.39 3.49 20.42
C THR A 197 -3.64 3.24 18.94
N ALA A 198 -3.49 2.01 18.49
CA ALA A 198 -3.76 1.59 17.13
C ALA A 198 -5.03 0.72 17.12
N ILE A 199 -5.99 1.00 16.24
CA ILE A 199 -7.25 0.26 16.12
C ILE A 199 -7.26 -0.47 14.79
N GLU A 200 -7.47 -1.78 14.84
CA GLU A 200 -7.62 -2.64 13.67
C GLU A 200 -8.86 -3.52 13.82
N LEU A 201 -9.66 -3.64 12.76
CA LEU A 201 -10.90 -4.39 12.76
C LEU A 201 -10.65 -5.89 12.53
N ILE A 202 -9.72 -6.23 11.63
CA ILE A 202 -9.53 -7.58 11.12
C ILE A 202 -8.52 -8.34 12.00
N PRO A 203 -8.93 -9.43 12.69
CA PRO A 203 -8.06 -10.14 13.63
C PRO A 203 -6.75 -10.64 13.02
N THR A 204 -6.78 -11.12 11.78
CA THR A 204 -5.58 -11.61 11.08
C THR A 204 -4.59 -10.47 10.79
N VAL A 205 -5.08 -9.28 10.45
CA VAL A 205 -4.24 -8.08 10.26
C VAL A 205 -3.67 -7.63 11.60
N ALA A 206 -4.52 -7.56 12.64
CA ALA A 206 -4.09 -7.21 13.98
C ALA A 206 -3.02 -8.15 14.56
N ALA A 207 -3.09 -9.46 14.27
CA ALA A 207 -2.05 -10.40 14.69
C ALA A 207 -0.67 -10.07 14.06
N GLU A 208 -0.63 -9.71 12.79
CA GLU A 208 0.60 -9.22 12.14
C GLU A 208 1.06 -7.89 12.75
N THR A 209 0.13 -7.00 13.07
CA THR A 209 0.43 -5.72 13.74
C THR A 209 1.07 -5.92 15.10
N GLN A 210 0.50 -6.81 15.93
CA GLN A 210 1.06 -7.14 17.23
C GLN A 210 2.47 -7.72 17.08
N ARG A 211 2.66 -8.65 16.14
CA ARG A 211 3.99 -9.23 15.84
C ARG A 211 5.01 -8.13 15.52
N ARG A 212 4.65 -7.12 14.72
CA ARG A 212 5.53 -6.00 14.37
C ARG A 212 5.84 -5.09 15.56
N ILE A 213 4.82 -4.79 16.38
CA ILE A 213 4.99 -4.04 17.63
C ILE A 213 5.98 -4.74 18.56
N ASP A 214 5.86 -6.06 18.70
CA ASP A 214 6.74 -6.87 19.55
C ASP A 214 8.18 -6.91 19.01
N VAL A 215 8.35 -7.16 17.70
CA VAL A 215 9.68 -7.21 17.06
C VAL A 215 10.41 -5.87 17.17
N LEU A 216 9.70 -4.76 17.07
CA LEU A 216 10.28 -3.42 17.20
C LEU A 216 10.43 -2.96 18.66
N GLY A 217 9.92 -3.74 19.62
CA GLY A 217 10.03 -3.44 21.05
C GLY A 217 9.31 -2.17 21.47
N VAL A 218 8.17 -1.85 20.83
CA VAL A 218 7.39 -0.62 21.11
C VAL A 218 6.07 -0.88 21.86
N GLY A 219 5.82 -2.12 22.30
CA GLY A 219 4.58 -2.54 22.94
C GLY A 219 4.31 -1.94 24.33
N ASP A 220 5.31 -1.35 24.98
CA ASP A 220 5.13 -0.58 26.21
C ASP A 220 4.52 0.82 25.96
N ARG A 221 4.43 1.22 24.69
CA ARG A 221 4.03 2.56 24.26
C ARG A 221 2.90 2.58 23.25
N VAL A 222 2.75 1.52 22.46
CA VAL A 222 1.72 1.36 21.45
C VAL A 222 0.78 0.23 21.87
N ASP A 223 -0.46 0.59 22.18
CA ASP A 223 -1.52 -0.35 22.53
C ASP A 223 -2.36 -0.67 21.29
N LEU A 224 -2.52 -1.96 20.97
CA LEU A 224 -3.33 -2.42 19.85
C LEU A 224 -4.72 -2.83 20.34
N LYS A 225 -5.77 -2.26 19.74
CA LYS A 225 -7.17 -2.63 19.95
C LYS A 225 -7.70 -3.36 18.72
N VAL A 226 -8.07 -4.62 18.90
CA VAL A 226 -8.75 -5.42 17.87
C VAL A 226 -10.25 -5.25 18.02
N MET A 227 -10.82 -4.28 17.31
CA MET A 227 -12.23 -3.91 17.44
C MET A 227 -12.72 -3.07 16.27
N ASP A 228 -14.03 -2.91 16.17
CA ASP A 228 -14.61 -1.87 15.34
C ASP A 228 -14.31 -0.50 15.93
N ALA A 229 -13.71 0.38 15.12
CA ALA A 229 -13.37 1.72 15.53
C ALA A 229 -14.59 2.51 16.03
N ARG A 230 -15.79 2.25 15.50
CA ARG A 230 -17.03 2.96 15.90
C ARG A 230 -17.40 2.71 17.36
N ASP A 231 -17.00 1.57 17.91
CA ASP A 231 -17.27 1.16 19.29
C ASP A 231 -16.21 1.69 20.28
N PHE A 232 -15.17 2.39 19.79
CA PHE A 232 -14.12 2.95 20.63
C PHE A 232 -14.65 4.14 21.45
N ASP A 233 -14.63 4.05 22.77
CA ASP A 233 -15.42 4.92 23.66
C ASP A 233 -14.61 5.96 24.44
N GLU A 234 -13.28 5.98 24.30
CA GLU A 234 -12.43 7.01 24.91
C GLU A 234 -12.80 8.41 24.41
N LYS A 235 -12.71 9.39 25.30
CA LYS A 235 -13.12 10.79 25.04
C LYS A 235 -12.07 11.75 25.54
N ASP A 236 -11.76 12.76 24.74
CA ASP A 236 -10.85 13.83 25.09
C ASP A 236 -9.42 13.38 25.48
N VAL A 237 -8.95 12.26 24.91
CA VAL A 237 -7.67 11.62 25.30
C VAL A 237 -6.53 11.96 24.35
N TYR A 238 -6.80 12.08 23.05
CA TYR A 238 -5.77 12.10 22.02
C TYR A 238 -5.49 13.52 21.53
N GLY A 239 -4.21 13.88 21.41
CA GLY A 239 -3.82 15.16 20.80
C GLY A 239 -3.77 15.08 19.28
N SER A 240 -3.50 13.90 18.74
CA SER A 240 -3.43 13.65 17.30
C SER A 240 -4.06 12.31 16.92
N ALA A 241 -4.63 12.24 15.72
CA ALA A 241 -5.16 11.01 15.14
C ALA A 241 -4.81 10.89 13.65
N PHE A 242 -4.53 9.68 13.18
CA PHE A 242 -4.47 9.34 11.76
C PHE A 242 -5.66 8.44 11.40
N TRP A 243 -6.23 8.64 10.22
CA TRP A 243 -7.34 7.81 9.72
C TRP A 243 -7.04 7.23 8.35
N ALA A 244 -7.02 5.89 8.27
CA ALA A 244 -6.82 5.13 7.04
C ALA A 244 -8.10 5.13 6.16
N GLN A 245 -8.57 6.32 5.80
CA GLN A 245 -9.88 6.54 5.18
C GLN A 245 -10.19 5.70 3.93
N PRO A 246 -9.25 5.33 3.04
CA PRO A 246 -9.61 4.58 1.82
C PRO A 246 -10.15 3.17 2.09
N PHE A 247 -9.97 2.65 3.30
CA PHE A 247 -10.40 1.31 3.69
C PHE A 247 -11.74 1.31 4.46
N PHE A 248 -12.36 2.48 4.64
CA PHE A 248 -13.65 2.60 5.32
C PHE A 248 -14.81 2.64 4.32
N PRO A 249 -15.74 1.66 4.37
CA PRO A 249 -16.94 1.66 3.52
C PRO A 249 -17.77 2.92 3.71
N ALA A 250 -18.44 3.38 2.65
CA ALA A 250 -19.21 4.63 2.68
C ALA A 250 -20.19 4.72 3.88
N SER A 251 -20.78 3.59 4.27
CA SER A 251 -21.75 3.49 5.37
C SER A 251 -21.17 3.69 6.77
N THR A 252 -19.85 3.58 6.97
CA THR A 252 -19.23 3.65 8.31
C THR A 252 -18.39 4.90 8.53
N ARG A 253 -18.11 5.68 7.48
CA ARG A 253 -17.21 6.83 7.53
C ARG A 253 -17.67 7.91 8.49
N GLN A 254 -18.93 8.34 8.39
CA GLN A 254 -19.49 9.37 9.28
C GLN A 254 -19.36 8.99 10.75
N ALA A 255 -19.82 7.78 11.12
CA ALA A 255 -19.73 7.29 12.50
C ALA A 255 -18.28 7.15 13.00
N THR A 256 -17.35 6.81 12.10
CA THR A 256 -15.91 6.75 12.42
C THR A 256 -15.35 8.15 12.69
N LEU A 257 -15.67 9.14 11.86
CA LEU A 257 -15.28 10.52 12.09
C LEU A 257 -15.87 11.09 13.39
N GLU A 258 -17.14 10.80 13.69
CA GLU A 258 -17.78 11.18 14.95
C GLU A 258 -17.06 10.57 16.16
N MET A 259 -16.59 9.33 16.03
CA MET A 259 -15.74 8.70 17.04
C MET A 259 -14.39 9.41 17.18
N ILE A 260 -13.69 9.67 16.07
CA ILE A 260 -12.39 10.34 16.11
C ILE A 260 -12.52 11.73 16.73
N LEU A 261 -13.54 12.49 16.33
CA LEU A 261 -13.81 13.81 16.88
C LEU A 261 -14.00 13.76 18.40
N ARG A 262 -14.74 12.77 18.90
CA ARG A 262 -14.95 12.55 20.34
C ARG A 262 -13.67 12.13 21.07
N ALA A 263 -12.85 11.27 20.46
CA ALA A 263 -11.63 10.73 21.07
C ALA A 263 -10.52 11.80 21.18
N LEU A 264 -10.43 12.71 20.20
CA LEU A 264 -9.50 13.83 20.24
C LEU A 264 -9.87 14.81 21.34
N ARG A 265 -8.91 15.29 22.12
CA ARG A 265 -9.12 16.42 23.05
C ARG A 265 -9.51 17.69 22.29
N PRO A 266 -10.17 18.68 22.93
CA PRO A 266 -10.36 20.00 22.33
C PRO A 266 -9.05 20.55 21.78
N GLY A 267 -9.07 20.92 20.51
CA GLY A 267 -7.90 21.39 19.79
C GLY A 267 -6.96 20.32 19.23
N GLY A 268 -7.24 19.03 19.43
CA GLY A 268 -6.50 17.92 18.80
C GLY A 268 -6.73 17.85 17.28
N ILE A 269 -5.79 17.26 16.56
CA ILE A 269 -5.76 17.27 15.09
C ILE A 269 -5.89 15.86 14.51
N LEU A 270 -6.81 15.69 13.56
CA LEU A 270 -6.90 14.54 12.68
C LEU A 270 -6.13 14.83 11.37
N PHE A 271 -5.26 13.88 11.01
CA PHE A 271 -4.50 13.84 9.78
C PHE A 271 -5.12 12.80 8.83
N VAL A 272 -5.46 13.22 7.61
CA VAL A 272 -6.07 12.35 6.59
C VAL A 272 -5.32 12.51 5.27
N GLN A 273 -4.75 11.42 4.77
CA GLN A 273 -4.04 11.44 3.50
C GLN A 273 -5.02 11.36 2.31
N GLU A 274 -4.83 12.24 1.34
CA GLU A 274 -5.41 12.04 0.01
C GLU A 274 -4.69 10.87 -0.67
N MET A 275 -5.44 9.83 -1.00
CA MET A 275 -4.92 8.67 -1.71
C MET A 275 -5.69 8.48 -3.01
N GLU A 276 -5.01 7.89 -3.99
CA GLU A 276 -5.57 7.66 -5.33
C GLU A 276 -6.01 8.95 -6.04
N PRO A 277 -5.14 9.98 -6.14
CA PRO A 277 -5.47 11.17 -6.91
C PRO A 277 -5.71 10.80 -8.38
N LEU A 278 -6.55 11.59 -9.07
CA LEU A 278 -6.83 11.37 -10.49
C LEU A 278 -5.51 11.47 -11.29
N PRO A 279 -5.12 10.41 -12.03
CA PRO A 279 -3.87 10.41 -12.78
C PRO A 279 -4.03 11.16 -14.12
N ASP A 280 -2.90 11.31 -14.81
CA ASP A 280 -2.88 11.64 -16.23
C ASP A 280 -3.39 10.47 -17.11
N ASP A 281 -3.39 10.68 -18.43
CA ASP A 281 -3.87 9.67 -19.39
C ASP A 281 -3.05 8.38 -19.35
N ALA A 282 -1.75 8.46 -19.03
CA ALA A 282 -0.87 7.30 -18.94
C ALA A 282 -1.21 6.42 -17.72
N GLY A 283 -1.57 7.02 -16.58
CA GLY A 283 -1.97 6.30 -15.37
C GLY A 283 -3.45 5.89 -15.33
N ARG A 284 -4.30 6.45 -16.21
CA ARG A 284 -5.74 6.18 -16.23
C ARG A 284 -6.12 4.70 -16.31
N PRO A 285 -5.47 3.83 -17.14
CA PRO A 285 -5.84 2.42 -17.23
C PRO A 285 -5.77 1.69 -15.87
N SER A 286 -4.63 1.78 -15.17
CA SER A 286 -4.45 1.10 -13.88
C SER A 286 -5.34 1.69 -12.77
N TYR A 287 -5.59 3.00 -12.81
CA TYR A 287 -6.53 3.67 -11.92
C TYR A 287 -7.96 3.14 -12.07
N THR A 288 -8.44 2.95 -13.30
CA THR A 288 -9.81 2.44 -13.53
C THR A 288 -10.01 1.01 -13.04
N LEU A 289 -8.97 0.17 -13.10
CA LEU A 289 -9.01 -1.20 -12.55
C LEU A 289 -9.04 -1.19 -11.01
N ARG A 290 -8.21 -0.37 -10.37
CA ARG A 290 -8.25 -0.22 -8.90
C ARG A 290 -9.59 0.36 -8.43
N ARG A 291 -10.14 1.33 -9.17
CA ARG A 291 -11.48 1.87 -8.90
C ARG A 291 -12.56 0.80 -9.00
N LEU A 292 -12.50 -0.09 -9.99
CA LEU A 292 -13.45 -1.20 -10.14
C LEU A 292 -13.46 -2.08 -8.88
N VAL A 293 -12.28 -2.46 -8.38
CA VAL A 293 -12.14 -3.27 -7.17
C VAL A 293 -12.64 -2.53 -5.93
N ALA A 294 -12.21 -1.27 -5.74
CA ALA A 294 -12.63 -0.46 -4.60
C ALA A 294 -14.16 -0.26 -4.52
N GLN A 295 -14.80 0.01 -5.66
CA GLN A 295 -16.26 0.12 -5.71
C GLN A 295 -16.95 -1.21 -5.39
N GLY A 296 -16.37 -2.34 -5.80
CA GLY A 296 -16.85 -3.66 -5.40
C GLY A 296 -16.79 -3.92 -3.90
N TRP A 297 -15.85 -3.30 -3.17
CA TRP A 297 -15.77 -3.33 -1.70
C TRP A 297 -16.66 -2.29 -1.01
N GLY A 298 -17.37 -1.45 -1.76
CA GLY A 298 -18.21 -0.39 -1.19
C GLY A 298 -17.42 0.75 -0.55
N VAL A 299 -16.13 0.89 -0.87
CA VAL A 299 -15.29 2.00 -0.40
C VAL A 299 -15.27 3.14 -1.42
N PRO A 300 -15.43 4.41 -0.98
CA PRO A 300 -15.18 5.56 -1.85
C PRO A 300 -13.74 5.54 -2.36
N PHE A 301 -13.52 5.82 -3.64
CA PHE A 301 -12.22 5.75 -4.28
C PHE A 301 -11.76 7.11 -4.80
N GLY A 302 -10.50 7.46 -4.54
CA GLY A 302 -9.89 8.69 -5.04
C GLY A 302 -10.55 9.97 -4.53
N ARG A 303 -10.99 9.99 -3.27
CA ARG A 303 -11.57 11.19 -2.66
C ARG A 303 -10.52 12.28 -2.58
N THR A 304 -10.86 13.48 -3.01
CA THR A 304 -9.91 14.59 -3.01
C THR A 304 -9.68 15.15 -1.60
N ALA A 305 -8.57 15.84 -1.37
CA ALA A 305 -8.33 16.56 -0.12
C ALA A 305 -9.49 17.52 0.24
N GLU A 306 -10.12 18.14 -0.75
CA GLU A 306 -11.29 19.01 -0.57
C GLU A 306 -12.53 18.23 -0.13
N GLU A 307 -12.80 17.07 -0.74
CA GLU A 307 -13.92 16.21 -0.36
C GLU A 307 -13.74 15.62 1.05
N LEU A 308 -12.51 15.22 1.38
CA LEU A 308 -12.15 14.73 2.72
C LEU A 308 -12.30 15.84 3.78
N THR A 309 -11.91 17.06 3.43
CA THR A 309 -12.12 18.24 4.29
C THR A 309 -13.60 18.48 4.52
N ALA A 310 -14.41 18.51 3.46
CA ALA A 310 -15.85 18.74 3.57
C ALA A 310 -16.52 17.67 4.46
N GLU A 311 -16.17 16.40 4.25
CA GLU A 311 -16.67 15.27 5.06
C GLU A 311 -16.33 15.41 6.55
N ALA A 312 -15.11 15.84 6.88
CA ALA A 312 -14.73 16.07 8.27
C ALA A 312 -15.44 17.30 8.88
N VAL A 313 -15.58 18.37 8.10
CA VAL A 313 -16.25 19.60 8.56
C VAL A 313 -17.74 19.36 8.83
N GLU A 314 -18.42 18.53 8.03
CA GLU A 314 -19.82 18.15 8.26
C GLU A 314 -20.04 17.47 9.62
N VAL A 315 -19.03 16.76 10.13
CA VAL A 315 -19.05 16.09 11.44
C VAL A 315 -18.70 17.05 12.60
N GLY A 316 -18.14 18.22 12.29
CA GLY A 316 -17.82 19.26 13.28
C GLY A 316 -16.33 19.52 13.49
N PHE A 317 -15.46 19.01 12.62
CA PHE A 317 -14.08 19.46 12.59
C PHE A 317 -13.93 20.85 11.94
N GLU A 318 -12.83 21.54 12.25
CA GLU A 318 -12.42 22.78 11.58
C GLU A 318 -11.18 22.52 10.72
N LEU A 319 -11.15 23.02 9.47
CA LEU A 319 -9.97 22.92 8.63
C LEU A 319 -8.82 23.74 9.22
N VAL A 320 -7.67 23.10 9.43
CA VAL A 320 -6.40 23.79 9.73
C VAL A 320 -5.72 24.17 8.42
N ARG A 321 -5.39 23.17 7.59
CA ARG A 321 -4.82 23.35 6.26
C ARG A 321 -4.81 22.04 5.46
N ILE A 322 -4.61 22.15 4.16
CA ILE A 322 -4.19 21.04 3.30
C ILE A 322 -2.69 21.21 3.04
N ALA A 323 -1.89 20.28 3.54
CA ALA A 323 -0.44 20.26 3.36
C ALA A 323 -0.09 19.56 2.04
N GLN A 324 0.70 20.21 1.19
CA GLN A 324 1.40 19.50 0.12
C GLN A 324 2.67 18.86 0.72
N THR A 325 2.83 17.56 0.53
CA THR A 325 4.02 16.81 0.96
C THR A 325 4.62 16.05 -0.20
N ASP A 326 5.82 15.49 0.00
CA ASP A 326 6.44 14.54 -0.95
C ASP A 326 5.65 13.23 -1.08
N PHE A 327 4.70 12.98 -0.16
CA PHE A 327 3.82 11.81 -0.13
C PHE A 327 2.39 12.13 -0.57
N GLY A 328 2.20 13.27 -1.24
CA GLY A 328 0.90 13.77 -1.66
C GLY A 328 0.28 14.76 -0.68
N ARG A 329 -1.03 15.00 -0.81
CA ARG A 329 -1.73 15.99 0.02
C ARG A 329 -2.21 15.36 1.33
N MET A 330 -2.01 16.07 2.43
CA MET A 330 -2.49 15.70 3.76
C MET A 330 -3.48 16.75 4.26
N VAL A 331 -4.68 16.31 4.63
CA VAL A 331 -5.71 17.15 5.23
C VAL A 331 -5.50 17.17 6.74
N LEU A 332 -5.37 18.37 7.31
CA LEU A 332 -5.28 18.58 8.75
C LEU A 332 -6.56 19.27 9.20
N VAL A 333 -7.35 18.60 10.02
CA VAL A 333 -8.59 19.11 10.58
C VAL A 333 -8.58 18.97 12.09
N ARG A 334 -9.11 19.97 12.79
CA ARG A 334 -8.99 20.13 14.25
C ARG A 334 -10.33 20.01 14.92
N ARG A 335 -10.38 19.37 16.09
CA ARG A 335 -11.54 19.47 16.97
C ARG A 335 -11.63 20.88 17.57
N PRO A 336 -12.77 21.58 17.52
CA PRO A 336 -12.94 22.88 18.16
C PRO A 336 -12.56 22.89 19.66
N LEU A 337 -12.24 24.08 20.18
CA LEU A 337 -11.88 24.31 21.59
C LEU A 337 -13.07 24.17 22.55
#